data_AF-A0A9X9L9K2-F1
#
_entry.id   AF-A0A9X9L9K2-F1
#
_cell.length_a   1.000
_cell.length_b   1.000
_cell.length_c   1.000
_cell.angle_alpha   90.00
_cell.angle_beta   90.00
_cell.angle_gamma   90.00
#
_symmetry.space_group_name_H-M   'P 1'
#
loop_
_entity.id
_entity.type
_entity.pdbx_description
1 polymer ?
#
loop_
_entity_poly.entity_id
_entity_poly.type
_entity_poly.pdbx_seq_one_letter_code
_entity_poly.pdbx_strand_id
1 'polypeptide(L)'
;MTQPSLERNRFLFRIVMTPCGRKIDTCGSILDFVAGIRDAIKAHQRLVNISILHGDVSEENIILKDPTTDDDSHGILIDFD
;
A
#
# COMPACT_ATOMS: atom_id res chain seq x y z
N MET A 1 -40.52 6.57 19.94
CA MET A 1 -39.16 6.67 19.38
C MET A 1 -38.69 5.26 19.09
N THR A 2 -38.52 4.90 17.83
CA THR A 2 -38.01 3.59 17.40
C THR A 2 -36.50 3.52 17.68
N GLN A 3 -36.04 2.48 18.38
CA GLN A 3 -34.61 2.21 18.50
C GLN A 3 -34.03 2.02 17.09
N PRO A 4 -32.87 2.60 16.76
CA PRO A 4 -32.21 2.29 15.51
C PRO A 4 -31.90 0.78 15.53
N SER A 5 -32.41 0.07 14.54
CA SER A 5 -32.01 -1.31 14.31
C SER A 5 -30.50 -1.33 14.10
N LEU A 6 -29.81 -2.26 14.76
CA LEU A 6 -28.38 -2.53 14.59
C LEU A 6 -28.17 -3.27 13.26
N GLU A 7 -28.75 -2.78 12.16
CA GLU A 7 -28.54 -3.34 10.84
C GLU A 7 -27.09 -3.02 10.44
N ARG A 8 -26.24 -4.04 10.59
CA ARG A 8 -24.82 -3.94 10.26
C ARG A 8 -24.72 -3.88 8.74
N ASN A 9 -24.61 -2.66 8.21
CA ASN A 9 -24.50 -2.39 6.78
C ASN A 9 -23.14 -2.89 6.27
N ARG A 10 -23.06 -4.18 5.94
CA ARG A 10 -21.84 -4.81 5.43
C ARG A 10 -21.98 -5.03 3.93
N PHE A 11 -21.07 -4.42 3.19
CA PHE A 11 -20.89 -4.67 1.77
C PHE A 11 -19.61 -5.48 1.58
N LEU A 12 -19.67 -6.49 0.71
CA LEU A 12 -18.48 -7.20 0.26
C LEU A 12 -17.98 -6.53 -1.01
N PHE A 13 -16.75 -6.04 -0.98
CA PHE A 13 -16.06 -5.50 -2.13
C PHE A 13 -14.92 -6.42 -2.53
N ARG A 14 -14.62 -6.49 -3.83
CA ARG A 14 -13.47 -7.23 -4.37
C ARG A 14 -12.67 -6.29 -5.26
N ILE A 15 -11.39 -6.15 -4.96
CA ILE A 15 -10.42 -5.48 -5.83
C ILE A 15 -9.65 -6.58 -6.57
N VAL A 16 -9.57 -6.48 -7.90
CA VAL A 16 -8.78 -7.38 -8.74
C VAL A 16 -7.69 -6.54 -9.41
N MET A 17 -6.43 -6.95 -9.23
CA MET A 17 -5.27 -6.30 -9.81
C MET A 17 -4.32 -7.33 -10.40
N THR A 18 -3.55 -6.93 -11.41
CA THR A 18 -2.41 -7.70 -11.88
C THR A 18 -1.39 -7.80 -10.76
N PRO A 19 -0.72 -8.96 -10.56
CA PRO A 19 0.37 -9.07 -9.60
C PRO A 19 1.40 -7.96 -9.84
N CYS A 20 1.67 -7.15 -8.80
CA CYS A 20 2.43 -5.92 -8.91
C CYS A 20 3.84 -6.00 -8.29
N GLY A 21 4.30 -7.21 -7.96
CA GLY A 21 5.63 -7.43 -7.41
C GLY A 21 5.66 -8.54 -6.37
N ARG A 22 6.54 -8.38 -5.39
CA ARG A 22 6.79 -9.33 -4.30
C ARG A 22 6.84 -8.62 -2.95
N LYS A 23 6.61 -9.35 -1.87
CA LYS A 23 6.66 -8.79 -0.51
C LYS A 23 8.06 -8.26 -0.18
N ILE A 24 8.12 -7.22 0.67
CA ILE A 24 9.40 -6.62 1.07
C ILE A 24 10.31 -7.55 1.88
N ASP A 25 9.73 -8.50 2.61
CA ASP A 25 10.47 -9.54 3.35
C ASP A 25 11.26 -10.49 2.44
N THR A 26 10.97 -10.50 1.13
CA THR A 26 11.70 -11.29 0.13
C THR A 26 12.91 -10.55 -0.46
N CYS A 27 13.24 -9.35 0.01
CA CYS A 27 14.30 -8.51 -0.57
C CYS A 27 15.61 -9.28 -0.82
N GLY A 28 16.20 -9.07 -2.00
CA GLY A 28 17.42 -9.79 -2.41
C GLY A 28 18.71 -9.13 -1.93
N SER A 29 18.63 -7.88 -1.48
CA SER A 29 19.78 -7.11 -0.98
C SER A 29 19.32 -5.98 -0.05
N ILE A 30 20.27 -5.41 0.70
CA ILE A 30 20.02 -4.20 1.51
C ILE A 30 19.55 -3.05 0.63
N LEU A 31 20.12 -2.89 -0.57
CA LEU A 31 19.73 -1.82 -1.49
C LEU A 31 18.28 -1.96 -1.93
N ASP A 32 17.87 -3.18 -2.25
CA ASP A 32 16.50 -3.54 -2.64
C ASP A 32 15.49 -3.22 -1.52
N PHE A 33 15.83 -3.60 -0.28
CA PHE A 33 15.05 -3.25 0.91
C PHE A 33 14.93 -1.73 1.12
N VAL A 34 16.06 -1.02 1.12
CA VAL A 34 16.09 0.44 1.36
C VAL A 34 15.36 1.20 0.26
N ALA A 35 15.49 0.75 -1.00
CA ALA A 35 14.77 1.35 -2.13
C ALA A 35 13.25 1.17 -1.98
N GLY A 36 12.79 -0.03 -1.59
CA GLY A 36 11.38 -0.30 -1.30
C GLY A 36 10.82 0.60 -0.19
N ILE A 37 11.50 0.68 0.96
CA ILE A 37 11.09 1.54 2.08
C ILE A 37 11.07 3.01 1.67
N ARG A 38 12.10 3.49 0.96
CA ARG A 38 12.17 4.86 0.45
C ARG A 38 10.94 5.20 -0.39
N ASP A 39 10.54 4.30 -1.28
CA ASP A 39 9.42 4.57 -2.19
C ASP A 39 8.07 4.45 -1.49
N ALA A 40 7.94 3.60 -0.46
CA ALA A 40 6.78 3.61 0.44
C ALA A 40 6.66 4.93 1.22
N ILE A 41 7.76 5.49 1.73
CA ILE A 41 7.78 6.80 2.39
C ILE A 41 7.35 7.90 1.42
N LYS A 42 7.89 7.91 0.19
CA LYS A 42 7.50 8.88 -0.84
C LYS A 42 6.01 8.76 -1.21
N ALA A 43 5.50 7.53 -1.33
CA ALA A 43 4.08 7.30 -1.58
C ALA A 43 3.23 7.87 -0.44
N HIS A 44 3.58 7.61 0.82
CA HIS A 44 2.89 8.17 1.97
C HIS A 44 2.95 9.71 2.01
N GLN A 45 4.11 10.31 1.71
CA GLN A 45 4.25 11.76 1.62
C GLN A 45 3.31 12.37 0.57
N ARG A 46 3.14 11.73 -0.59
CA ARG A 46 2.19 12.18 -1.63
C ARG A 46 0.75 12.17 -1.12
N LEU A 47 0.36 11.18 -0.31
CA LEU A 47 -0.97 11.10 0.32
C LEU A 47 -1.16 12.21 1.35
N VAL A 48 -0.18 12.43 2.22
CA VAL A 48 -0.23 13.50 3.24
C VAL A 48 -0.38 14.87 2.58
N ASN A 49 0.29 15.09 1.45
CA ASN A 49 0.16 16.34 0.68
C ASN A 49 -1.26 16.60 0.16
N ILE A 50 -2.09 15.56 0.03
CA ILE A 50 -3.51 15.66 -0.32
C ILE A 50 -4.43 15.42 0.88
N SER A 51 -3.91 15.58 2.09
CA SER A 51 -4.62 15.43 3.38
C SER A 51 -5.15 14.02 3.65
N ILE A 52 -4.49 12.99 3.10
CA ILE A 52 -4.82 11.59 3.34
C ILE A 52 -3.70 10.94 4.14
N LEU A 53 -4.06 10.32 5.27
CA LEU A 53 -3.16 9.47 6.05
C LEU A 53 -3.43 8.01 5.67
N HIS A 54 -2.39 7.26 5.31
CA HIS A 54 -2.53 5.82 5.00
C HIS A 54 -3.03 4.99 6.19
N GLY A 55 -2.69 5.37 7.42
CA GLY A 55 -3.17 4.72 8.64
C GLY A 55 -2.46 3.41 9.01
N ASP A 56 -2.09 2.59 8.03
CA ASP A 56 -1.43 1.29 8.28
C ASP A 56 -0.18 1.07 7.42
N VAL A 57 0.91 1.76 7.77
CA VAL A 57 2.22 1.55 7.12
C VAL A 57 2.93 0.41 7.86
N SER A 58 3.00 -0.75 7.21
CA SER A 58 3.62 -1.98 7.73
C SER A 58 4.43 -2.69 6.63
N GLU A 59 5.25 -3.68 6.99
CA GLU A 59 6.00 -4.48 6.01
C GLU A 59 5.07 -5.27 5.07
N GLU A 60 3.91 -5.69 5.55
CA GLU A 60 2.92 -6.44 4.74
C GLU A 60 2.27 -5.57 3.66
N ASN A 61 2.27 -4.24 3.87
CA ASN A 61 1.66 -3.26 2.97
C ASN A 61 2.65 -2.63 2.00
N ILE A 62 3.90 -3.12 1.96
CA ILE A 62 4.93 -2.66 1.04
C ILE A 62 5.30 -3.78 0.07
N ILE A 63 5.09 -3.52 -1.22
CA ILE A 63 5.45 -4.42 -2.32
C ILE A 63 6.71 -3.90 -3.02
N LEU A 64 7.72 -4.75 -3.14
CA LEU A 64 8.86 -4.54 -4.02
C LEU A 64 8.47 -4.82 -5.46
N LYS A 65 8.83 -3.92 -6.37
CA LYS A 65 8.64 -4.07 -7.81
C LYS A 65 9.95 -3.83 -8.54
N ASP A 66 10.08 -4.46 -9.70
CA ASP A 66 11.16 -4.14 -10.61
C ASP A 66 10.85 -2.81 -11.32
N PRO A 67 11.82 -1.88 -11.39
CA PRO A 67 11.65 -0.64 -12.12
C PRO A 67 11.49 -0.92 -13.62
N THR A 68 10.80 -0.03 -14.31
CA THR A 68 10.55 -0.09 -15.75
C THR A 68 11.18 1.12 -16.45
N THR A 69 11.11 1.16 -17.78
CA THR A 69 11.57 2.33 -18.54
C THR A 69 10.87 3.63 -18.16
N ASP A 70 9.63 3.54 -17.68
CA ASP A 70 8.76 4.68 -17.40
C ASP A 70 8.59 4.95 -15.90
N ASP A 71 9.09 4.06 -15.04
CA ASP A 71 8.93 4.15 -13.58
C ASP A 71 10.15 3.57 -12.87
N ASP A 72 10.91 4.44 -12.20
CA ASP A 72 12.10 4.11 -11.41
C ASP A 72 11.78 3.71 -9.97
N SER A 73 10.49 3.58 -9.62
CA SER A 73 10.07 3.15 -8.30
C SER A 73 10.36 1.65 -8.09
N HIS A 74 10.94 1.33 -6.95
CA HIS A 74 11.22 -0.02 -6.49
C HIS A 74 10.21 -0.51 -5.44
N GLY A 75 9.39 0.39 -4.89
CA GLY A 75 8.40 0.08 -3.87
C GLY A 75 7.03 0.65 -4.19
N ILE A 76 5.98 -0.08 -3.79
CA ILE A 76 4.59 0.33 -3.81
C ILE A 76 4.03 0.20 -2.39
N LEU A 77 3.33 1.25 -1.92
CA LEU A 77 2.53 1.20 -0.70
C LEU A 77 1.09 0.84 -1.08
N ILE A 78 0.56 -0.23 -0.50
CA ILE A 78 -0.78 -0.80 -0.76
C ILE A 78 -1.60 -0.88 0.53
N ASP A 79 -2.81 -1.42 0.41
CA ASP A 79 -3.75 -1.66 1.51
C ASP A 79 -4.24 -0.38 2.17
N PHE A 80 -5.16 0.27 1.45
CA PHE A 80 -5.74 1.55 1.83
C PHE A 80 -7.04 1.32 2.60
N ASP A 81 -6.93 1.31 3.93
CA ASP A 81 -8.06 1.22 4.85
C ASP A 81 -8.67 2.59 5.22
#